data_AF-A0A7X9FX52-F1
#
_entry.id   AF-A0A7X9FX52-F1
#
_cell.length_a   1.000
_cell.length_b   1.000
_cell.length_c   1.000
_cell.angle_alpha   90.00
_cell.angle_beta   90.00
_cell.angle_gamma   90.00
#
_symmetry.space_group_name_H-M   'P 1'
#
loop_
_entity.id
_entity.type
_entity.pdbx_description
1 polymer ?
#
loop_
_entity_poly.entity_id
_entity_poly.type
_entity_poly.pdbx_seq_one_letter_code
_entity_poly.pdbx_strand_id
1 'polypeptide(L)'
;MAFNKAAGLLVLLLLIGTTGLLADPVLTRPETVADRIIIYPDHKNPKLFYYVPTRLNLSQAFGQPNFFFYKYVYAKNQGADDPRSTTGGVLTLSVEFGDETQILKKEKGLQFEYRPVPVETIDISLRYTGLENKEEQAETGEEKKTLGSNKVLWTGKSFTFPLSGASASYLWKIYEEKKA
;
A
#
# COMPACT_ATOMS: atom_id res chain seq x y z
N MET A 1 4.92 67.01 -22.74
CA MET A 1 5.45 65.63 -22.68
C MET A 1 4.44 64.72 -23.37
N ALA A 2 4.67 64.37 -24.64
CA ALA A 2 3.71 63.60 -25.43
C ALA A 2 3.83 62.12 -25.04
N PHE A 3 2.81 61.58 -24.36
CA PHE A 3 2.71 60.15 -24.08
C PHE A 3 2.60 59.42 -25.42
N ASN A 4 3.63 58.65 -25.78
CA ASN A 4 3.65 57.92 -27.03
C ASN A 4 2.61 56.80 -26.95
N LYS A 5 1.46 56.98 -27.62
CA LYS A 5 0.30 56.08 -27.52
C LYS A 5 0.65 54.63 -27.86
N ALA A 6 1.61 54.43 -28.76
CA ALA A 6 2.14 53.12 -29.10
C ALA A 6 2.85 52.44 -27.90
N ALA A 7 3.63 53.20 -27.12
CA ALA A 7 4.29 52.68 -25.92
C ALA A 7 3.29 52.36 -24.80
N GLY A 8 2.24 53.18 -24.64
CA GLY A 8 1.16 52.92 -23.67
C GLY A 8 0.36 51.65 -24.00
N LEU A 9 0.06 51.42 -25.29
CA LEU A 9 -0.63 50.21 -25.75
C LEU A 9 0.23 48.94 -25.54
N LEU A 10 1.54 49.06 -25.78
CA LEU A 10 2.48 47.95 -25.63
C LEU A 10 2.64 47.56 -24.15
N VAL A 11 2.68 48.54 -23.24
CA VAL A 11 2.68 48.31 -21.79
C VAL A 11 1.37 47.67 -21.32
N LEU A 12 0.22 48.13 -21.84
CA LEU A 12 -1.08 47.55 -21.50
C LEU A 12 -1.20 46.09 -21.99
N LEU A 13 -0.73 45.79 -23.21
CA LEU A 13 -0.69 44.43 -23.75
C LEU A 13 0.26 43.52 -22.94
N LEU A 14 1.38 44.05 -22.43
CA LEU A 14 2.29 43.32 -21.55
C LEU A 14 1.68 43.04 -20.17
N LEU A 15 0.94 43.99 -19.60
CA LEU A 15 0.21 43.82 -18.34
C LEU A 15 -0.95 42.82 -18.47
N ILE A 16 -1.64 42.78 -19.61
CA ILE A 16 -2.71 41.80 -19.86
C ILE A 16 -2.11 40.42 -20.16
N GLY A 17 -1.02 40.35 -20.93
CA GLY A 17 -0.36 39.09 -21.31
C GLY A 17 0.36 38.36 -20.17
N THR A 18 0.71 39.07 -19.09
CA THR A 18 1.38 38.49 -17.91
C THR A 18 0.42 37.92 -16.87
N THR A 19 -0.89 38.20 -16.96
CA THR A 19 -1.90 37.60 -16.07
C THR A 19 -2.08 36.09 -16.27
N GLY A 20 -1.56 35.55 -17.38
CA GLY A 20 -1.57 34.11 -17.70
C GLY A 20 -0.30 33.35 -17.31
N LEU A 21 0.74 34.01 -16.77
CA LEU A 21 1.96 33.36 -16.27
C LEU A 21 1.76 32.86 -14.83
N LEU A 22 0.73 32.04 -14.58
CA LEU A 22 0.68 31.18 -13.39
C LEU A 22 1.24 29.82 -13.78
N ALA A 23 2.53 29.79 -14.07
CA ALA A 23 3.29 28.55 -14.08
C ALA A 23 3.83 28.30 -12.67
N ASP A 24 3.12 27.48 -11.91
CA ASP A 24 3.81 26.55 -11.01
C ASP A 24 3.07 25.20 -11.01
N PRO A 25 3.23 24.38 -12.08
CA PRO A 25 2.65 23.06 -12.16
C PRO A 25 3.54 22.02 -11.45
N VAL A 26 4.22 22.41 -10.37
CA VAL A 26 4.95 21.48 -9.51
C VAL A 26 4.39 21.66 -8.12
N LEU A 27 3.37 20.85 -7.80
CA LEU A 27 3.01 20.43 -6.44
C LEU A 27 3.45 21.45 -5.38
N THR A 28 2.64 22.48 -5.19
CA THR A 28 2.73 23.47 -4.10
C THR A 28 3.34 22.78 -2.87
N ARG A 29 4.47 23.33 -2.40
CA ARG A 29 5.45 22.67 -1.50
C ARG A 29 4.85 21.57 -0.61
N PRO A 30 5.35 20.32 -0.70
CA PRO A 30 4.88 19.25 0.17
C PRO A 30 4.99 19.64 1.63
N GLU A 31 3.96 19.31 2.39
CA GLU A 31 3.95 19.46 3.84
C GLU A 31 3.91 18.08 4.48
N THR A 32 4.66 17.90 5.57
CA THR A 32 4.61 16.66 6.35
C THR A 32 3.71 16.87 7.57
N VAL A 33 2.72 16.01 7.73
CA VAL A 33 1.75 16.01 8.83
C VAL A 33 1.91 14.74 9.66
N ALA A 34 1.78 14.86 10.99
CA ALA A 34 1.97 13.74 11.93
C ALA A 34 3.31 13.00 11.72
N ASP A 35 4.38 13.75 11.44
CA ASP A 35 5.76 13.30 11.24
C ASP A 35 6.02 12.28 10.12
N ARG A 36 4.99 11.92 9.34
CA ARG A 36 5.11 10.87 8.30
C ARG A 36 4.27 11.07 7.05
N ILE A 37 3.12 11.76 7.14
CA ILE A 37 2.17 11.83 6.03
C ILE A 37 2.51 13.05 5.18
N ILE A 38 2.96 12.82 3.95
CA ILE A 38 3.22 13.89 3.01
C ILE A 38 1.91 14.27 2.31
N ILE A 39 1.56 15.56 2.38
CA ILE A 39 0.38 16.13 1.73
C ILE A 39 0.78 17.16 0.66
N TYR A 40 -0.04 17.23 -0.39
CA TYR A 40 0.09 18.15 -1.51
C TYR A 40 -1.26 18.85 -1.73
N PRO A 41 -1.34 20.19 -1.63
CA PRO A 41 -2.57 20.89 -1.96
C PRO A 41 -2.85 20.81 -3.48
N ASP A 42 -4.14 20.76 -3.83
CA ASP A 42 -4.58 20.80 -5.22
C ASP A 42 -4.40 22.20 -5.81
N HIS A 43 -3.86 22.26 -7.02
CA HIS A 43 -3.58 23.49 -7.76
C HIS A 43 -4.84 24.31 -8.14
N LYS A 44 -6.03 23.70 -8.19
CA LYS A 44 -7.30 24.35 -8.53
C LYS A 44 -8.17 24.58 -7.31
N ASN A 45 -8.22 23.61 -6.39
CA ASN A 45 -9.06 23.67 -5.20
C ASN A 45 -8.22 23.81 -3.93
N PRO A 46 -8.18 25.01 -3.30
CA PRO A 46 -7.39 25.25 -2.10
C PRO A 46 -7.91 24.50 -0.86
N LYS A 47 -9.09 23.87 -0.94
CA LYS A 47 -9.65 23.04 0.14
C LYS A 47 -9.35 21.55 -0.01
N LEU A 48 -8.63 21.13 -1.04
CA LEU A 48 -8.33 19.73 -1.32
C LEU A 48 -6.83 19.47 -1.14
N PHE A 49 -6.51 18.43 -0.36
CA PHE A 49 -5.16 17.89 -0.21
C PHE A 49 -5.10 16.46 -0.70
N TYR A 50 -4.10 16.15 -1.53
CA TYR A 50 -3.70 14.78 -1.81
C TYR A 50 -2.67 14.32 -0.80
N TYR A 51 -2.73 13.07 -0.36
CA TYR A 51 -1.74 12.51 0.56
C TYR A 51 -1.14 11.22 0.02
N VAL A 52 0.12 10.96 0.35
CA VAL A 52 0.77 9.67 0.04
C VAL A 52 0.37 8.68 1.13
N PRO A 53 -0.26 7.54 0.80
CA PRO A 53 -0.52 6.50 1.79
C PRO A 53 0.79 5.97 2.37
N THR A 54 0.86 5.87 3.70
CA THR A 54 2.09 5.51 4.42
C THR A 54 2.01 4.14 5.10
N ARG A 55 0.80 3.58 5.19
CA ARG A 55 0.54 2.32 5.89
C ARG A 55 -0.10 1.30 4.97
N LEU A 56 0.29 0.05 5.17
CA LEU A 56 -0.40 -1.11 4.66
C LEU A 56 -1.13 -1.80 5.81
N ASN A 57 -2.42 -2.05 5.63
CA ASN A 57 -3.25 -2.79 6.57
C ASN A 57 -3.59 -4.16 5.99
N LEU A 58 -3.82 -5.14 6.87
CA LEU A 58 -4.51 -6.36 6.46
C LEU A 58 -5.94 -5.98 6.06
N SER A 59 -6.34 -6.38 4.86
CA SER A 59 -7.69 -6.17 4.37
C SER A 59 -8.67 -6.90 5.31
N GLN A 60 -9.82 -6.27 5.58
CA GLN A 60 -10.80 -6.79 6.52
C GLN A 60 -12.11 -7.13 5.82
N ALA A 61 -12.74 -8.23 6.24
CA ALA A 61 -14.11 -8.58 5.91
C ALA A 61 -14.92 -8.62 7.22
N PHE A 62 -15.98 -7.82 7.32
CA PHE A 62 -16.83 -7.73 8.51
C PHE A 62 -16.08 -7.46 9.83
N GLY A 63 -15.03 -6.62 9.77
CA GLY A 63 -14.21 -6.26 10.93
C GLY A 63 -13.18 -7.30 11.36
N GLN A 64 -13.02 -8.39 10.60
CA GLN A 64 -12.01 -9.42 10.84
C GLN A 64 -10.97 -9.43 9.71
N PRO A 65 -9.69 -9.73 9.99
CA PRO A 65 -8.68 -9.90 8.94
C PRO A 65 -9.12 -10.92 7.90
N ASN A 66 -9.10 -10.54 6.63
CA ASN A 66 -9.40 -11.41 5.51
C ASN A 66 -8.17 -12.24 5.16
N PHE A 67 -8.14 -13.48 5.63
CA PHE A 67 -7.14 -14.45 5.27
C PHE A 67 -7.78 -15.75 4.83
N PHE A 68 -7.04 -16.52 4.02
CA PHE A 68 -7.41 -17.87 3.65
C PHE A 68 -6.30 -18.81 4.10
N PHE A 69 -6.65 -19.82 4.90
CA PHE A 69 -5.72 -20.80 5.41
C PHE A 69 -6.20 -22.21 5.05
N TYR A 70 -5.31 -23.00 4.46
CA TYR A 70 -5.57 -24.39 4.12
C TYR A 70 -4.44 -25.27 4.64
N LYS A 71 -4.78 -26.32 5.40
CA LYS A 71 -3.85 -27.37 5.85
C LYS A 71 -4.08 -28.63 5.03
N TYR A 72 -3.00 -29.27 4.59
CA TYR A 72 -3.08 -30.53 3.84
C TYR A 72 -2.16 -31.59 4.42
N VAL A 73 -2.54 -32.85 4.23
CA VAL A 73 -1.75 -34.04 4.52
C VAL A 73 -1.71 -34.88 3.26
N TYR A 74 -0.52 -35.12 2.74
CA TYR A 74 -0.31 -35.97 1.57
C TYR A 74 0.37 -37.27 2.01
N ALA A 75 -0.29 -38.41 1.82
CA ALA A 75 0.31 -39.72 2.02
C ALA A 75 0.93 -40.19 0.71
N LYS A 76 2.27 -40.28 0.65
CA LYS A 76 2.97 -40.78 -0.53
C LYS A 76 3.19 -42.28 -0.39
N ASN A 77 2.34 -43.08 -1.04
CA ASN A 77 2.53 -44.53 -1.11
C ASN A 77 3.55 -44.85 -2.21
N GLN A 78 4.84 -44.78 -1.87
CA GLN A 78 5.97 -45.02 -2.78
C GLN A 78 6.47 -46.48 -2.74
N GLY A 79 5.57 -47.45 -2.49
CA GLY A 79 5.94 -48.88 -2.47
C GLY A 79 6.89 -49.29 -1.34
N ALA A 80 7.05 -48.45 -0.31
CA ALA A 80 7.75 -48.79 0.92
C ALA A 80 6.76 -49.29 1.98
N ASP A 81 7.18 -50.21 2.85
CA ASP A 81 6.35 -50.83 3.90
C ASP A 81 5.77 -49.84 4.93
N ASP A 82 6.22 -48.57 4.91
CA ASP A 82 5.76 -47.53 5.81
C ASP A 82 5.37 -46.25 5.04
N PRO A 83 4.07 -45.87 4.99
CA PRO A 83 3.63 -44.71 4.23
C PRO A 83 4.16 -43.42 4.85
N ARG A 84 5.04 -42.71 4.12
CA ARG A 84 5.49 -41.37 4.53
C ARG A 84 4.41 -40.34 4.23
N SER A 85 3.88 -39.71 5.28
CA SER A 85 2.97 -38.56 5.16
C SER A 85 3.73 -37.24 5.21
N THR A 86 3.52 -36.37 4.23
CA THR A 86 3.96 -34.97 4.27
C THR A 86 2.79 -34.09 4.68
N THR A 87 2.95 -33.32 5.74
CA THR A 87 1.96 -32.32 6.19
C THR A 87 2.46 -30.93 5.84
N GLY A 88 1.56 -30.06 5.38
CA GLY A 88 1.87 -28.67 5.08
C GLY A 88 0.62 -27.80 5.12
N GLY A 89 0.78 -26.55 4.72
CA GLY A 89 -0.34 -25.64 4.54
C GLY A 89 -0.02 -24.49 3.61
N VAL A 90 -1.04 -23.68 3.34
CA VAL A 90 -0.94 -22.46 2.54
C VAL A 90 -1.70 -21.38 3.29
N LEU A 91 -1.07 -20.23 3.47
CA LEU A 91 -1.70 -19.03 4.04
C LEU A 91 -1.70 -17.93 2.98
N THR A 92 -2.87 -17.36 2.77
CA THR A 92 -3.09 -16.19 1.92
C THR A 92 -3.55 -15.02 2.76
N LEU A 93 -2.83 -13.89 2.67
CA LEU A 93 -3.15 -12.64 3.36
C LEU A 93 -3.43 -11.56 2.32
N SER A 94 -4.51 -10.80 2.49
CA SER A 94 -4.79 -9.64 1.65
C SER A 94 -4.39 -8.36 2.37
N VAL A 95 -3.77 -7.41 1.65
CA VAL A 95 -3.39 -6.10 2.17
C VAL A 95 -3.90 -4.97 1.28
N GLU A 96 -4.16 -3.84 1.91
CA GLU A 96 -4.65 -2.60 1.29
C GLU A 96 -3.97 -1.39 1.94
N PHE A 97 -4.00 -0.23 1.28
CA PHE A 97 -3.52 1.00 1.90
C PHE A 97 -4.43 1.40 3.05
N GLY A 98 -3.82 1.82 4.16
CA GLY A 98 -4.57 2.40 5.26
C GLY A 98 -5.15 3.77 4.89
N ASP A 99 -6.31 4.10 5.44
CA ASP A 99 -6.87 5.43 5.33
C ASP A 99 -6.28 6.35 6.41
N GLU A 100 -5.53 7.38 6.00
CA GLU A 100 -4.99 8.40 6.89
C GLU A 100 -5.90 9.62 7.08
N THR A 101 -7.08 9.64 6.45
CA THR A 101 -8.00 10.80 6.47
C THR A 101 -8.36 11.26 7.88
N GLN A 102 -8.58 10.34 8.82
CA GLN A 102 -8.93 10.71 10.21
C GLN A 102 -7.78 11.41 10.93
N ILE A 103 -6.54 10.97 10.69
CA ILE A 103 -5.35 11.61 11.27
C ILE A 103 -5.19 13.00 10.67
N LEU A 104 -5.28 13.12 9.35
CA LEU A 104 -5.17 14.39 8.64
C LEU A 104 -6.25 15.39 9.08
N LYS A 105 -7.50 14.93 9.24
CA LYS A 105 -8.60 15.75 9.77
C LYS A 105 -8.32 16.28 11.18
N LYS A 106 -7.69 15.47 12.04
CA LYS A 106 -7.33 15.87 13.40
C LYS A 106 -6.21 16.92 13.41
N GLU A 107 -5.20 16.75 12.55
CA GLU A 107 -4.01 17.61 12.54
C GLU A 107 -4.17 18.90 11.73
N LYS A 108 -4.86 18.84 10.58
CA LYS A 108 -5.03 19.99 9.65
C LYS A 108 -6.42 20.62 9.69
N GLY A 109 -7.43 19.84 10.06
CA GLY A 109 -8.80 20.32 10.23
C GLY A 109 -9.83 19.68 9.31
N LEU A 110 -11.08 19.68 9.77
CA LEU A 110 -12.23 19.03 9.11
C LEU A 110 -12.74 19.80 7.88
N GLN A 111 -12.32 21.05 7.70
CA GLN A 111 -12.72 21.92 6.59
C GLN A 111 -12.08 21.54 5.25
N PHE A 112 -11.07 20.65 5.29
CA PHE A 112 -10.33 20.21 4.12
C PHE A 112 -10.78 18.81 3.68
N GLU A 113 -10.76 18.60 2.38
CA GLU A 113 -10.92 17.29 1.77
C GLU A 113 -9.55 16.63 1.61
N TYR A 114 -9.45 15.34 1.91
CA TYR A 114 -8.22 14.56 1.80
C TYR A 114 -8.44 13.39 0.85
N ARG A 115 -7.57 13.24 -0.15
CA ARG A 115 -7.63 12.13 -1.11
C ARG A 115 -6.27 11.42 -1.20
N PRO A 116 -6.23 10.09 -1.18
CA PRO A 116 -4.98 9.38 -1.41
C PRO A 116 -4.49 9.61 -2.85
N VAL A 117 -3.18 9.74 -3.02
CA VAL A 117 -2.55 9.73 -4.34
C VAL A 117 -2.70 8.32 -4.92
N PRO A 118 -3.17 8.18 -6.18
CA PRO A 118 -3.21 6.89 -6.85
C PRO A 118 -1.80 6.30 -6.99
N VAL A 119 -1.60 5.09 -6.50
CA VAL A 119 -0.33 4.37 -6.63
C VAL A 119 -0.40 3.44 -7.83
N GLU A 120 0.54 3.59 -8.76
CA GLU A 120 0.60 2.74 -9.96
C GLU A 120 1.42 1.47 -9.73
N THR A 121 2.54 1.60 -9.01
CA THR A 121 3.48 0.51 -8.75
C THR A 121 3.91 0.49 -7.29
N ILE A 122 4.09 -0.71 -6.76
CA ILE A 122 4.63 -0.92 -5.40
C ILE A 122 5.45 -2.20 -5.38
N ASP A 123 6.61 -2.12 -4.75
CA ASP A 123 7.42 -3.30 -4.42
C ASP A 123 7.10 -3.74 -3.00
N ILE A 124 6.63 -4.98 -2.87
CA ILE A 124 6.27 -5.57 -1.58
C ILE A 124 7.08 -6.84 -1.39
N SER A 125 7.73 -6.96 -0.24
CA SER A 125 8.42 -8.17 0.17
C SER A 125 7.77 -8.70 1.45
N LEU A 126 7.37 -9.97 1.43
CA LEU A 126 6.91 -10.65 2.62
C LEU A 126 8.10 -11.36 3.27
N ARG A 127 8.32 -11.12 4.57
CA ARG A 127 9.29 -11.85 5.39
C ARG A 127 8.53 -12.56 6.50
N TYR A 128 8.69 -13.87 6.59
CA TYR A 128 8.14 -14.67 7.67
C TYR A 128 9.21 -15.57 8.25
N THR A 129 9.05 -15.92 9.52
CA THR A 129 9.89 -16.89 10.22
C THR A 129 8.98 -18.04 10.62
N GLY A 130 9.29 -19.25 10.15
CA GLY A 130 8.57 -20.44 10.59
C GLY A 130 9.08 -20.93 11.95
N LEU A 131 8.42 -21.95 12.49
CA LEU A 131 8.71 -22.52 13.82
C LEU A 131 9.82 -23.60 13.79
N GLU A 132 10.56 -23.71 12.69
CA GLU A 132 11.56 -24.77 12.46
C GLU A 132 12.86 -24.65 13.28
N ASN A 133 13.45 -25.81 13.59
CA ASN A 133 14.79 -25.91 14.19
C ASN A 133 15.87 -25.62 13.14
N LYS A 134 16.93 -24.93 13.56
CA LYS A 134 18.01 -24.34 12.73
C LYS A 134 18.80 -25.30 11.82
N GLU A 135 18.57 -26.60 11.86
CA GLU A 135 19.31 -27.59 11.06
C GLU A 135 18.81 -27.71 9.61
N GLU A 136 17.62 -27.18 9.30
CA GLU A 136 17.08 -27.08 7.93
C GLU A 136 17.16 -25.64 7.38
N GLN A 137 18.15 -24.85 7.81
CA GLN A 137 18.42 -23.52 7.26
C GLN A 137 19.17 -23.59 5.92
N ALA A 138 18.49 -24.08 4.89
CA ALA A 138 18.75 -23.65 3.54
C ALA A 138 17.44 -23.08 3.01
N GLU A 139 17.41 -21.78 2.76
CA GLU A 139 16.31 -21.05 2.11
C GLU A 139 15.11 -20.68 3.01
N THR A 140 15.32 -19.76 3.97
CA THR A 140 14.28 -18.76 4.25
C THR A 140 14.00 -18.00 2.95
N GLY A 141 12.95 -18.39 2.24
CA GLY A 141 12.57 -17.83 0.95
C GLY A 141 12.19 -16.36 1.07
N GLU A 142 13.11 -15.46 0.75
CA GLU A 142 12.74 -14.10 0.34
C GLU A 142 12.04 -14.19 -1.01
N GLU A 143 10.71 -14.37 -1.02
CA GLU A 143 9.95 -14.23 -2.26
C GLU A 143 9.76 -12.73 -2.54
N LYS A 144 10.76 -12.12 -3.18
CA LYS A 144 10.65 -10.77 -3.76
C LYS A 144 9.79 -10.86 -5.01
N LYS A 145 8.51 -10.49 -4.87
CA LYS A 145 7.59 -10.41 -5.99
C LYS A 145 7.38 -8.94 -6.37
N THR A 146 8.02 -8.50 -7.45
CA THR A 146 7.68 -7.22 -8.10
C THR A 146 6.28 -7.36 -8.69
N LEU A 147 5.33 -6.62 -8.12
CA LEU A 147 3.91 -6.75 -8.46
C LEU A 147 3.40 -5.47 -9.14
N GLY A 148 3.56 -5.40 -10.46
CA GLY A 148 2.75 -4.54 -11.32
C GLY A 148 3.54 -3.75 -12.36
N SER A 149 3.44 -4.18 -13.62
CA SER A 149 3.52 -3.33 -14.81
C SER A 149 2.21 -3.50 -15.57
N ASN A 150 1.13 -2.98 -14.99
CA ASN A 150 -0.14 -2.88 -15.68
C ASN A 150 -0.83 -1.61 -15.20
N LYS A 151 -1.42 -0.86 -16.14
CA LYS A 151 -2.07 0.46 -15.96
C LYS A 151 -3.31 0.46 -15.01
N VAL A 152 -3.39 -0.49 -14.08
CA VAL A 152 -4.48 -0.64 -13.11
C VAL A 152 -3.98 -0.07 -11.78
N LEU A 153 -4.68 0.95 -11.27
CA LEU A 153 -4.38 1.57 -9.98
C LEU A 153 -4.32 0.51 -8.87
N TRP A 154 -3.29 0.60 -8.03
CA TRP A 154 -3.09 -0.33 -6.93
C TRP A 154 -4.09 -0.03 -5.81
N THR A 155 -5.03 -0.94 -5.58
CA THR A 155 -6.04 -0.84 -4.51
C THR A 155 -5.84 -1.88 -3.40
N GLY A 156 -5.11 -2.96 -3.69
CA GLY A 156 -4.77 -4.02 -2.75
C GLY A 156 -4.19 -5.25 -3.44
N LYS A 157 -3.55 -6.15 -2.68
CA LYS A 157 -2.99 -7.41 -3.18
C LYS A 157 -3.10 -8.53 -2.14
N SER A 158 -3.19 -9.76 -2.64
CA SER A 158 -3.10 -10.96 -1.81
C SER A 158 -1.72 -11.61 -1.98
N PHE A 159 -1.15 -12.04 -0.86
CA PHE A 159 0.12 -12.75 -0.76
C PHE A 159 -0.17 -14.16 -0.29
N THR A 160 0.27 -15.15 -1.06
CA THR A 160 0.12 -16.56 -0.73
C THR A 160 1.50 -17.14 -0.51
N PHE A 161 1.71 -17.81 0.62
CA PHE A 161 2.98 -18.45 0.94
C PHE A 161 2.76 -19.85 1.53
N PRO A 162 3.67 -20.79 1.22
CA PRO A 162 3.61 -22.14 1.76
C PRO A 162 3.99 -22.14 3.25
N LEU A 163 3.38 -23.05 3.99
CA LEU A 163 3.66 -23.31 5.41
C LEU A 163 4.16 -24.74 5.58
N SER A 164 5.17 -24.90 6.43
CA SER A 164 5.61 -26.22 6.89
C SER A 164 4.51 -26.92 7.69
N GLY A 165 4.62 -28.25 7.84
CA GLY A 165 3.65 -29.03 8.61
C GLY A 165 3.53 -28.59 10.07
N ALA A 166 4.63 -28.15 10.69
CA ALA A 166 4.66 -27.61 12.05
C ALA A 166 3.89 -26.28 12.14
N SER A 167 4.22 -25.32 11.28
CA SER A 167 3.56 -24.00 11.24
C SER A 167 2.07 -24.12 10.90
N ALA A 168 1.72 -24.96 9.92
CA ALA A 168 0.33 -25.23 9.57
C ALA A 168 -0.45 -25.89 10.72
N SER A 169 0.15 -26.87 11.41
CA SER A 169 -0.51 -27.52 12.55
C SER A 169 -0.69 -26.57 13.74
N TYR A 170 0.27 -25.69 13.99
CA TYR A 170 0.18 -24.68 15.03
C TYR A 170 -0.91 -23.64 14.74
N LEU A 171 -0.94 -23.09 13.52
CA LEU A 171 -1.97 -22.13 13.12
C LEU A 171 -3.37 -22.76 13.14
N TRP A 172 -3.49 -24.01 12.71
CA TRP A 172 -4.75 -24.75 12.78
C TRP A 172 -5.25 -24.89 14.22
N LYS A 173 -4.35 -25.20 15.16
CA LYS A 173 -4.68 -25.30 16.59
C LYS A 173 -5.18 -23.96 17.14
N ILE A 174 -4.54 -22.85 16.80
CA ILE A 174 -4.99 -21.50 17.22
C ILE A 174 -6.39 -21.22 16.67
N TYR A 175 -6.61 -21.52 15.39
CA TYR A 175 -7.88 -21.28 14.72
C TYR A 175 -9.03 -22.10 15.31
N GLU A 176 -8.83 -23.40 15.54
CA GLU A 176 -9.85 -24.28 16.14
C GLU A 176 -10.11 -23.98 17.62
N GLU A 177 -9.08 -23.66 18.40
CA GLU A 177 -9.22 -23.40 19.85
C GLU A 177 -9.83 -22.02 20.16
N LYS A 178 -10.13 -21.17 19.16
CA LYS A 178 -10.63 -19.78 19.34
C LYS A 178 -9.81 -18.98 20.37
N LYS A 179 -8.49 -19.16 20.41
CA LYS A 179 -7.60 -18.45 21.34
C LYS A 179 -7.13 -17.08 20.82
N ALA A 180 -7.89 -16.47 19.91
CA ALA A 180 -7.63 -15.14 19.36
C ALA A 180 -8.88 -14.27 19.47
#